data_AF-A0A1Q6R1C0-F1
#
_entry.id   AF-A0A1Q6R1C0-F1
#
_cell.length_a   1.000
_cell.length_b   1.000
_cell.length_c   1.000
_cell.angle_alpha   90.00
_cell.angle_beta   90.00
_cell.angle_gamma   90.00
#
_symmetry.space_group_name_H-M   'P 1'
#
loop_
_entity.id
_entity.type
_entity.pdbx_description
1 polymer ?
#
loop_
_entity_poly.entity_id
_entity_poly.type
_entity_poly.pdbx_seq_one_letter_code
_entity_poly.pdbx_strand_id
1 'polypeptide(L)'
;MRKRFLGAMLLALGIGLFGGWGSAQANSVAEPTQSMLHVCWLKDAHVNPAACEVVRMPDAFEPAKAVVTSSVDFPDFQVVALDLREVSADGYPVFNVQSIYYKDFLRATEPIIIVMRDSESFPRNGIAVRDSLGRERIFGIAISGEDGSLLLSEVDR
;
A
#
# COMPACT_ATOMS: atom_id res chain seq x y z
N MET A 1 55.56 -13.73 -31.79
CA MET A 1 54.67 -13.34 -30.66
C MET A 1 53.64 -12.36 -31.17
N ARG A 2 52.35 -12.70 -31.02
CA ARG A 2 51.21 -12.00 -31.65
C ARG A 2 50.90 -10.67 -30.95
N LYS A 3 50.84 -9.58 -31.72
CA LYS A 3 50.22 -8.30 -31.32
C LYS A 3 48.70 -8.42 -31.53
N ARG A 4 47.89 -8.07 -30.54
CA ARG A 4 46.45 -7.83 -30.70
C ARG A 4 46.10 -6.49 -30.08
N PHE A 5 45.55 -5.61 -30.91
CA PHE A 5 44.82 -4.41 -30.54
C PHE A 5 43.56 -4.76 -29.75
N LEU A 6 43.19 -3.95 -28.77
CA LEU A 6 41.83 -3.61 -28.31
C LEU A 6 42.05 -2.34 -27.45
N GLY A 7 41.53 -1.16 -27.76
CA GLY A 7 40.10 -0.89 -27.98
C GLY A 7 39.62 -0.13 -26.74
N ALA A 8 39.50 1.20 -26.86
CA ALA A 8 39.16 2.13 -25.79
C ALA A 8 37.77 1.87 -25.19
N MET A 9 37.59 2.17 -23.89
CA MET A 9 36.32 2.67 -23.37
C MET A 9 36.59 3.53 -22.13
N LEU A 10 36.37 4.84 -22.28
CA LEU A 10 36.19 5.77 -21.18
C LEU A 10 34.99 5.31 -20.35
N LEU A 11 35.19 5.04 -19.07
CA LEU A 11 34.11 5.05 -18.09
C LEU A 11 34.04 6.47 -17.51
N ALA A 12 33.03 7.21 -17.97
CA ALA A 12 32.62 8.46 -17.36
C ALA A 12 32.17 8.17 -15.92
N LEU A 13 32.87 8.78 -14.98
CA LEU A 13 32.55 8.79 -13.56
C LEU A 13 31.32 9.69 -13.36
N GLY A 14 30.12 9.11 -13.40
CA GLY A 14 28.89 9.76 -13.00
C GLY A 14 28.69 9.62 -11.49
N ILE A 15 29.28 10.51 -10.70
CA ILE A 15 28.86 10.73 -9.31
C ILE A 15 27.57 11.55 -9.40
N GLY A 16 26.44 10.84 -9.43
CA GLY A 16 25.10 11.40 -9.26
C GLY A 16 24.57 11.02 -7.88
N LEU A 17 24.42 12.03 -7.04
CA LEU A 17 23.84 11.99 -5.70
C LEU A 17 22.48 11.26 -5.69
N PHE A 18 22.19 10.56 -4.58
CA PHE A 18 20.89 9.97 -4.24
C PHE A 18 19.74 10.89 -4.65
N GLY A 19 19.13 10.58 -5.79
CA GLY A 19 17.94 11.23 -6.32
C GLY A 19 16.69 10.51 -5.83
N GLY A 20 15.68 11.29 -5.45
CA GLY A 20 14.45 10.82 -4.85
C GLY A 20 13.72 9.74 -5.67
N TRP A 21 12.86 9.00 -4.96
CA TRP A 21 11.80 8.22 -5.57
C TRP A 21 10.84 9.18 -6.29
N GLY A 22 11.20 9.50 -7.52
CA GLY A 22 10.43 10.34 -8.43
C GLY A 22 10.27 9.61 -9.76
N SER A 23 9.02 9.29 -10.05
CA SER A 23 8.49 9.23 -11.42
C SER A 23 8.82 7.98 -12.23
N ALA A 24 8.40 6.81 -11.75
CA ALA A 24 7.77 5.88 -12.69
C ALA A 24 6.37 6.44 -13.00
N GLN A 25 6.27 7.23 -14.07
CA GLN A 25 4.99 7.62 -14.64
C GLN A 25 4.33 6.37 -15.23
N ALA A 26 3.71 5.56 -14.37
CA ALA A 26 2.57 4.79 -14.79
C ALA A 26 1.44 5.80 -14.98
N ASN A 27 0.90 5.92 -16.19
CA ASN A 27 -0.42 6.50 -16.39
C ASN A 27 -1.44 5.57 -15.72
N SER A 28 -1.47 5.48 -14.38
CA SER A 28 -2.63 4.99 -13.67
C SER A 28 -3.50 6.20 -13.42
N VAL A 29 -4.44 6.43 -14.34
CA VAL A 29 -5.71 7.04 -13.91
C VAL A 29 -6.12 6.18 -12.72
N ALA A 30 -6.13 6.75 -11.50
CA ALA A 30 -6.54 6.01 -10.32
C ALA A 30 -7.85 5.31 -10.68
N GLU A 31 -7.83 3.98 -10.70
CA GLU A 31 -9.04 3.25 -11.05
C GLU A 31 -10.14 3.69 -10.07
N PRO A 32 -11.40 3.81 -10.52
CA PRO A 32 -12.47 4.43 -9.75
C PRO A 32 -12.58 3.88 -8.32
N THR A 33 -12.22 2.61 -8.10
CA THR A 33 -12.17 1.96 -6.79
C THR A 33 -11.21 2.62 -5.80
N GLN A 34 -9.96 2.94 -6.18
CA GLN A 34 -8.99 3.53 -5.25
C GLN A 34 -9.42 4.94 -4.83
N SER A 35 -10.01 5.73 -5.75
CA SER A 35 -10.50 7.08 -5.44
C SER A 35 -11.72 7.10 -4.52
N MET A 36 -12.42 5.98 -4.37
CA MET A 36 -13.56 5.84 -3.46
C MET A 36 -13.16 5.38 -2.06
N LEU A 37 -11.92 4.91 -1.89
CA LEU A 37 -11.38 4.46 -0.61
C LEU A 37 -10.44 5.53 -0.05
N HIS A 38 -10.57 5.80 1.24
CA HIS A 38 -9.70 6.74 1.93
C HIS A 38 -9.11 6.10 3.17
N VAL A 39 -7.85 6.44 3.44
CA VAL A 39 -7.14 6.05 4.64
C VAL A 39 -6.50 7.27 5.28
N CYS A 40 -6.61 7.39 6.59
CA CYS A 40 -5.88 8.41 7.36
C CYS A 40 -5.58 7.89 8.77
N TRP A 41 -4.69 8.57 9.48
CA TRP A 41 -4.46 8.25 10.88
C TRP A 41 -5.71 8.56 11.70
N LEU A 42 -5.96 7.77 12.75
CA LEU A 42 -7.08 7.99 13.65
C LEU A 42 -7.11 9.40 14.26
N LYS A 43 -5.93 9.97 14.56
CA LYS A 43 -5.80 11.34 15.08
C LYS A 43 -6.27 12.43 14.10
N ASP A 44 -6.24 12.13 12.80
CA ASP A 44 -6.59 13.06 11.72
C ASP A 44 -8.02 12.78 11.18
N ALA A 45 -8.65 11.70 11.65
CA ALA A 45 -9.98 11.28 11.23
C ALA A 45 -11.08 12.02 11.99
N HIS A 46 -12.09 12.50 11.26
CA HIS A 46 -13.28 13.13 11.83
C HIS A 46 -14.37 12.08 12.12
N VAL A 47 -14.04 11.06 12.93
CA VAL A 47 -14.94 9.95 13.28
C VAL A 47 -15.03 9.79 14.79
N ASN A 48 -16.14 9.23 15.29
CA ASN A 48 -16.23 8.81 16.69
C ASN A 48 -15.63 7.41 16.84
N PRO A 49 -14.47 7.23 17.49
CA PRO A 49 -13.80 5.93 17.55
C PRO A 49 -14.61 4.85 18.26
N ALA A 50 -15.49 5.23 19.19
CA ALA A 50 -16.35 4.29 19.92
C ALA A 50 -17.51 3.74 19.06
N ALA A 51 -17.81 4.40 17.94
CA ALA A 51 -18.81 3.94 16.98
C ALA A 51 -18.19 3.13 15.82
N CYS A 52 -16.86 3.12 15.72
CA CYS A 52 -16.14 2.37 14.69
C CYS A 52 -15.86 0.95 15.16
N GLU A 53 -15.97 0.02 14.22
CA GLU A 53 -15.46 -1.32 14.41
C GLU A 53 -13.91 -1.28 14.40
N VAL A 54 -13.29 -2.05 15.29
CA VAL A 54 -11.83 -2.05 15.47
C VAL A 54 -11.27 -3.42 15.12
N VAL A 55 -10.45 -3.47 14.08
CA VAL A 55 -9.70 -4.65 13.65
C VAL A 55 -8.26 -4.52 14.11
N ARG A 56 -7.70 -5.57 14.71
CA ARG A 56 -6.34 -5.58 15.23
C ARG A 56 -5.50 -6.59 14.48
N MET A 57 -4.39 -6.13 13.90
CA MET A 57 -3.43 -7.02 13.25
C MET A 57 -2.75 -7.95 14.26
N PRO A 58 -2.32 -9.15 13.84
CA PRO A 58 -1.33 -9.92 14.58
C PRO A 58 -0.07 -9.05 14.79
N ASP A 59 0.47 -9.03 16.00
CA ASP A 59 1.63 -8.20 16.36
C ASP A 59 1.43 -6.69 16.10
N ALA A 60 0.19 -6.21 16.27
CA ALA A 60 -0.14 -4.79 16.11
C ALA A 60 0.68 -3.90 17.06
N PHE A 61 1.10 -2.76 16.53
CA PHE A 61 1.74 -1.69 17.27
C PHE A 61 0.67 -0.69 17.70
N GLU A 62 0.33 -0.66 18.99
CA GLU A 62 -0.79 0.14 19.54
C GLU A 62 -0.86 1.60 19.07
N PRO A 63 0.26 2.34 18.92
CA PRO A 63 0.21 3.72 18.43
C PRO A 63 -0.25 3.86 16.97
N ALA A 64 -0.07 2.83 16.14
CA ALA A 64 -0.36 2.89 14.71
C ALA A 64 -1.82 2.52 14.44
N LYS A 65 -2.71 3.51 14.36
CA LYS A 65 -4.15 3.31 14.07
C LYS A 65 -4.55 4.05 12.80
N ALA A 66 -4.97 3.29 11.80
CA ALA A 66 -5.55 3.82 10.56
C ALA A 66 -7.07 3.77 10.63
N VAL A 67 -7.73 4.75 10.02
CA VAL A 67 -9.17 4.72 9.74
C VAL A 67 -9.33 4.52 8.25
N VAL A 68 -10.14 3.53 7.88
CA VAL A 68 -10.54 3.28 6.50
C VAL A 68 -11.99 3.74 6.34
N THR A 69 -12.22 4.62 5.38
CA THR A 69 -13.56 5.07 4.96
C THR A 69 -13.76 4.82 3.48
N SER A 70 -15.02 4.85 3.06
CA SER A 70 -15.40 4.72 1.67
C SER A 70 -16.51 5.71 1.32
N SER A 71 -16.55 6.17 0.07
CA SER A 71 -17.67 6.96 -0.46
C SER A 71 -18.84 6.09 -0.97
N VAL A 72 -18.62 4.78 -1.11
CA VAL A 72 -19.62 3.78 -1.57
C VAL A 72 -19.55 2.52 -0.72
N ASP A 73 -20.53 1.63 -0.87
CA ASP A 73 -20.48 0.33 -0.21
C ASP A 73 -19.62 -0.65 -1.02
N PHE A 74 -18.62 -1.27 -0.36
CA PHE A 74 -17.78 -2.31 -0.96
C PHE A 74 -18.15 -3.69 -0.39
N PRO A 75 -18.61 -4.64 -1.22
CA PRO A 75 -18.83 -6.01 -0.78
C PRO A 75 -17.52 -6.75 -0.54
N ASP A 76 -17.59 -7.82 0.24
CA ASP A 76 -16.48 -8.75 0.52
C ASP A 76 -15.22 -8.03 1.03
N PHE A 77 -15.40 -7.02 1.89
CA PHE A 77 -14.29 -6.25 2.45
C PHE A 77 -13.44 -7.10 3.38
N GLN A 78 -12.12 -6.98 3.23
CA GLN A 78 -11.17 -7.66 4.09
C GLN A 78 -10.09 -6.71 4.58
N VAL A 79 -9.62 -6.97 5.79
CA VAL A 79 -8.32 -6.47 6.24
C VAL A 79 -7.31 -7.59 6.04
N VAL A 80 -6.16 -7.27 5.44
CA VAL A 80 -5.15 -8.25 5.07
C VAL A 80 -3.78 -7.90 5.66
N ALA A 81 -3.07 -8.92 6.13
CA ALA A 81 -1.64 -8.84 6.39
C ALA A 81 -0.87 -9.07 5.09
N LEU A 82 0.11 -8.20 4.85
CA LEU A 82 1.00 -8.25 3.69
C LEU A 82 2.41 -8.59 4.14
N ASP A 83 2.99 -9.65 3.60
CA ASP A 83 4.39 -9.99 3.84
C ASP A 83 5.12 -10.05 2.49
N LEU A 84 6.19 -9.25 2.34
CA LEU A 84 6.96 -9.18 1.10
C LEU A 84 7.47 -10.57 0.73
N ARG A 85 7.12 -11.05 -0.46
CA ARG A 85 7.61 -12.32 -1.01
C ARG A 85 8.88 -12.09 -1.81
N GLU A 86 8.82 -11.18 -2.75
CA GLU A 86 9.91 -10.87 -3.68
C GLU A 86 9.74 -9.48 -4.28
N VAL A 87 10.76 -9.02 -4.98
CA VAL A 87 10.68 -7.86 -5.86
C VAL A 87 10.77 -8.38 -7.28
N SER A 88 9.81 -8.03 -8.13
CA SER A 88 9.74 -8.47 -9.51
C SER A 88 10.95 -7.96 -10.31
N ALA A 89 11.16 -8.52 -11.50
CA ALA A 89 12.24 -8.08 -12.40
C ALA A 89 12.13 -6.58 -12.77
N ASP A 90 10.91 -6.04 -12.74
CA ASP A 90 10.60 -4.64 -13.00
C ASP A 90 10.72 -3.75 -11.75
N GLY A 91 11.10 -4.31 -10.60
CA GLY A 91 11.32 -3.58 -9.36
C GLY A 91 10.09 -3.40 -8.48
N TYR A 92 8.96 -4.06 -8.79
CA TYR A 92 7.73 -3.94 -8.01
C TYR A 92 7.64 -5.01 -6.92
N PRO A 93 7.28 -4.64 -5.67
CA PRO A 93 7.14 -5.61 -4.60
C PRO A 93 5.91 -6.50 -4.80
N VAL A 94 6.10 -7.80 -4.61
CA VAL A 94 5.04 -8.81 -4.67
C VAL A 94 4.85 -9.42 -3.28
N PHE A 95 3.62 -9.56 -2.83
CA PHE A 95 3.30 -9.89 -1.44
C PHE A 95 2.58 -11.22 -1.30
N ASN A 96 2.90 -11.94 -0.22
CA ASN A 96 1.97 -12.90 0.33
C ASN A 96 0.85 -12.15 1.05
N VAL A 97 -0.39 -12.52 0.74
CA VAL A 97 -1.59 -11.88 1.27
C VAL A 97 -2.32 -12.86 2.17
N GLN A 98 -2.53 -12.47 3.43
CA GLN A 98 -3.30 -13.23 4.39
C GLN A 98 -4.48 -12.42 4.89
N SER A 99 -5.69 -12.92 4.70
CA SER A 99 -6.90 -12.33 5.29
C SER A 99 -6.89 -12.52 6.81
N ILE A 100 -7.05 -11.43 7.55
CA ILE A 100 -7.11 -11.45 9.02
C ILE A 100 -8.49 -11.10 9.55
N TYR A 101 -9.32 -10.47 8.72
CA TYR A 101 -10.67 -10.06 9.06
C TYR A 101 -11.47 -9.95 7.77
N TYR A 102 -12.75 -10.31 7.86
CA TYR A 102 -13.71 -10.25 6.78
C TYR A 102 -14.99 -9.58 7.25
N LYS A 103 -15.58 -8.76 6.38
CA LYS A 103 -16.88 -8.13 6.56
C LYS A 103 -17.64 -8.15 5.24
N ASP A 104 -18.91 -8.50 5.29
CA ASP A 104 -19.75 -8.59 4.09
C ASP A 104 -19.77 -7.27 3.30
N PHE A 105 -19.81 -6.14 4.00
CA PHE A 105 -19.76 -4.81 3.39
C PHE A 105 -18.93 -3.83 4.23
N LEU A 106 -17.99 -3.14 3.60
CA LEU A 106 -17.53 -1.85 4.08
C LEU A 106 -18.54 -0.80 3.62
N ARG A 107 -19.41 -0.36 4.52
CA ARG A 107 -20.41 0.66 4.21
C ARG A 107 -19.82 2.05 4.25
N ALA A 108 -20.31 2.94 3.40
CA ALA A 108 -19.89 4.35 3.40
C ALA A 108 -20.13 5.05 4.75
N THR A 109 -21.13 4.59 5.51
CA THR A 109 -21.49 5.12 6.83
C THR A 109 -20.81 4.40 8.00
N GLU A 110 -20.02 3.36 7.75
CA GLU A 110 -19.39 2.53 8.80
C GLU A 110 -17.87 2.44 8.61
N PRO A 111 -17.13 3.48 9.05
CA PRO A 111 -15.67 3.44 9.07
C PRO A 111 -15.13 2.30 9.92
N ILE A 112 -13.98 1.76 9.53
CA ILE A 112 -13.24 0.75 10.29
C ILE A 112 -11.93 1.33 10.77
N ILE A 113 -11.57 1.05 12.02
CA ILE A 113 -10.25 1.33 12.57
C ILE A 113 -9.40 0.06 12.46
N ILE A 114 -8.21 0.19 11.90
CA ILE A 114 -7.20 -0.87 11.85
C ILE A 114 -6.07 -0.49 12.81
N VAL A 115 -5.82 -1.31 13.82
CA VAL A 115 -4.59 -1.23 14.64
C VAL A 115 -3.52 -2.02 13.90
N MET A 116 -2.58 -1.27 13.34
CA MET A 116 -1.64 -1.73 12.32
C MET A 116 -0.39 -2.36 12.93
N ARG A 117 0.25 -3.25 12.17
CA ARG A 117 1.66 -3.61 12.39
C ARG A 117 2.54 -2.40 12.06
N ASP A 118 3.65 -2.26 12.77
CA ASP A 118 4.66 -1.28 12.38
C ASP A 118 5.15 -1.60 10.96
N SER A 119 5.18 -0.57 10.11
CA SER A 119 5.50 -0.66 8.69
C SER A 119 6.65 0.29 8.39
N GLU A 120 7.77 -0.27 7.94
CA GLU A 120 8.94 0.52 7.55
C GLU A 120 8.92 0.80 6.04
N SER A 121 9.67 0.01 5.26
CA SER A 121 9.91 0.28 3.83
C SER A 121 8.79 -0.25 2.91
N PHE A 122 8.05 -1.26 3.35
CA PHE A 122 6.95 -1.87 2.58
C PHE A 122 5.69 -1.94 3.43
N PRO A 123 4.49 -1.80 2.82
CA PRO A 123 3.25 -1.92 3.55
C PRO A 123 3.11 -3.33 4.13
N ARG A 124 2.91 -3.42 5.44
CA ARG A 124 2.61 -4.69 6.14
C ARG A 124 1.13 -4.86 6.43
N ASN A 125 0.36 -3.83 6.16
CA ASN A 125 -1.07 -3.74 6.42
C ASN A 125 -1.75 -3.44 5.09
N GLY A 126 -2.91 -4.03 4.86
CA GLY A 126 -3.68 -3.74 3.67
C GLY A 126 -5.17 -3.99 3.85
N ILE A 127 -5.89 -3.66 2.80
CA ILE A 127 -7.30 -3.98 2.62
C ILE A 127 -7.50 -4.68 1.28
N ALA A 128 -8.49 -5.55 1.21
CA ALA A 128 -8.97 -6.08 -0.05
C ALA A 128 -10.47 -5.75 -0.23
N VAL A 129 -10.84 -5.37 -1.45
CA VAL A 129 -12.21 -5.06 -1.85
C VAL A 129 -12.51 -5.69 -3.21
N ARG A 130 -13.80 -5.85 -3.54
CA ARG A 130 -14.20 -6.09 -4.92
C ARG A 130 -14.58 -4.80 -5.63
N ASP A 131 -14.04 -4.60 -6.83
CA ASP A 131 -14.44 -3.49 -7.68
C ASP A 131 -15.81 -3.70 -8.34
N SER A 132 -16.28 -2.71 -9.10
CA SER A 132 -17.57 -2.76 -9.80
C SER A 132 -17.65 -3.83 -10.88
N LEU A 133 -16.52 -4.40 -11.30
CA LEU A 133 -16.42 -5.52 -12.23
C LEU A 133 -16.33 -6.86 -11.50
N GLY A 134 -16.37 -6.87 -10.16
CA GLY A 134 -16.26 -8.05 -9.32
C GLY A 134 -14.84 -8.57 -9.15
N ARG A 135 -13.82 -7.82 -9.58
CA ARG A 135 -12.40 -8.21 -9.41
C ARG A 135 -11.95 -7.86 -8.00
N GLU A 136 -11.24 -8.79 -7.36
CA GLU A 136 -10.57 -8.50 -6.10
C GLU A 136 -9.40 -7.55 -6.33
N ARG A 137 -9.31 -6.51 -5.50
CA ARG A 137 -8.27 -5.47 -5.53
C ARG A 137 -7.67 -5.36 -4.14
N ILE A 138 -6.34 -5.38 -4.06
CA ILE A 138 -5.62 -5.40 -2.80
C ILE A 138 -4.79 -4.14 -2.71
N PHE A 139 -4.98 -3.39 -1.63
CA PHE A 139 -4.29 -2.14 -1.39
C PHE A 139 -3.46 -2.25 -0.11
N GLY A 140 -2.16 -1.99 -0.21
CA GLY A 140 -1.31 -1.78 0.94
C GLY A 140 -1.52 -0.38 1.52
N ILE A 141 -1.56 -0.30 2.85
CA ILE A 141 -1.55 0.95 3.61
C ILE A 141 -0.08 1.28 3.88
N ALA A 142 0.42 2.32 3.21
CA ALA A 142 1.78 2.81 3.33
C ALA A 142 1.81 4.19 4.01
N ILE A 143 2.96 4.52 4.60
CA ILE A 143 3.21 5.85 5.15
C ILE A 143 3.97 6.64 4.11
N SER A 144 3.45 7.81 3.74
CA SER A 144 4.09 8.76 2.85
C SER A 144 5.42 9.21 3.44
N GLY A 145 6.50 9.09 2.67
CA GLY A 145 7.80 9.63 3.04
C GLY A 145 7.88 11.16 2.94
N GLU A 146 6.91 11.81 2.31
CA GLU A 146 6.88 13.27 2.11
C GLU A 146 6.35 14.00 3.35
N ASP A 147 5.23 13.52 3.91
CA ASP A 147 4.50 14.20 4.98
C ASP A 147 4.04 13.28 6.12
N GLY A 148 4.33 11.98 6.03
CA GLY A 148 3.91 10.99 7.02
C GLY A 148 2.41 10.65 6.99
N SER A 149 1.66 11.12 5.99
CA SER A 149 0.25 10.73 5.79
C SER A 149 0.13 9.25 5.41
N LEU A 150 -1.07 8.70 5.54
CA LEU A 150 -1.34 7.35 5.04
C LEU A 150 -1.82 7.42 3.59
N LEU A 151 -1.36 6.46 2.79
CA LEU A 151 -1.80 6.27 1.41
C LEU A 151 -2.15 4.82 1.14
N LEU A 152 -3.09 4.62 0.23
CA LEU A 152 -3.39 3.32 -0.37
C LEU A 152 -2.61 3.20 -1.65
N SER A 153 -1.85 2.12 -1.79
CA SER A 153 -1.24 1.71 -3.05
C SER A 153 -1.71 0.31 -3.39
N GLU A 154 -2.11 0.09 -4.64
CA GLU A 154 -2.37 -1.25 -5.11
C GLU A 154 -1.10 -2.09 -5.07
N VAL A 155 -1.24 -3.37 -4.72
CA VAL A 155 -0.11 -4.31 -4.58
C VAL A 155 -0.38 -5.60 -5.35
N ASP A 156 0.69 -6.18 -5.88
CA ASP A 156 0.65 -7.48 -6.54
C ASP A 156 0.77 -8.62 -5.52
N ARG A 157 0.14 -9.75 -5.86
CA ARG A 157 0.16 -11.00 -5.09
C ARG A 157 0.93 -12.10 -5.82
#